data_AF-A0A6H0T424-F1
#
_entry.id   AF-A0A6H0T424-F1
#
_cell.length_a   1.000
_cell.length_b   1.000
_cell.length_c   1.000
_cell.angle_alpha   90.00
_cell.angle_beta   90.00
_cell.angle_gamma   90.00
#
_symmetry.space_group_name_H-M   'P 1'
#
loop_
_entity.id
_entity.type
_entity.pdbx_description
1 polymer ?
#
loop_
_entity_poly.entity_id
_entity_poly.type
_entity_poly.pdbx_seq_one_letter_code
_entity_poly.pdbx_strand_id
1 'polypeptide(L)'
;MKNIKHLSLATLVLALAACGGGGGAGTAQTPDGEKINLELSDKGQIGGKTQEGIFVGQNNNASFYGAWQKDDKSLHELRYQGTKTEILPRGSATYFGDSYWISGWTGNVANGGKTRLDVDFDNKTIEGSIDYTLAEGRRDITLHKTNLSGAEFSGKASVLLNDSGTYKGALFGKNAEEAAGLVEFSNNSSLNTSFGGKR
;
A
#
# COMPACT_ATOMS: atom_id res chain seq x y z
N MET A 1 -8.80 -33.75 1.37
CA MET A 1 -8.02 -33.12 0.28
C MET A 1 -8.54 -31.70 0.14
N LYS A 2 -7.72 -30.69 0.49
CA LYS A 2 -8.13 -29.29 0.60
C LYS A 2 -7.92 -28.64 -0.77
N ASN A 3 -9.01 -28.14 -1.38
CA ASN A 3 -8.98 -27.53 -2.71
C ASN A 3 -8.22 -26.20 -2.67
N ILE A 4 -7.02 -26.18 -3.25
CA ILE A 4 -6.23 -24.98 -3.47
C ILE A 4 -6.91 -24.21 -4.60
N LYS A 5 -7.46 -23.04 -4.29
CA LYS A 5 -7.97 -22.12 -5.31
C LYS A 5 -6.79 -21.61 -6.11
N HIS A 6 -6.69 -22.02 -7.38
CA HIS A 6 -5.73 -21.47 -8.32
C HIS A 6 -6.05 -19.99 -8.55
N LEU A 7 -5.12 -19.11 -8.16
CA LEU A 7 -5.16 -17.70 -8.45
C LEU A 7 -4.82 -17.53 -9.94
N SER A 8 -5.84 -17.36 -10.77
CA SER A 8 -5.65 -17.09 -12.20
C SER A 8 -5.00 -15.71 -12.36
N LEU A 9 -3.71 -15.71 -12.72
CA LEU A 9 -2.91 -14.51 -12.97
C LEU A 9 -3.22 -14.02 -14.38
N ALA A 10 -3.82 -12.83 -14.52
CA ALA A 10 -4.03 -12.21 -15.81
C ALA A 10 -2.68 -11.67 -16.34
N THR A 11 -2.29 -12.11 -17.52
CA THR A 11 -1.15 -11.58 -18.28
C THR A 11 -1.38 -10.10 -18.61
N LEU A 12 -0.51 -9.23 -18.10
CA LEU A 12 -0.54 -7.79 -18.37
C LEU A 12 -0.22 -7.54 -19.86
N VAL A 13 -1.21 -7.11 -20.64
CA VAL A 13 -1.03 -6.70 -22.04
C VAL A 13 -0.65 -5.23 -22.07
N LEU A 14 0.58 -4.94 -22.53
CA LEU A 14 1.06 -3.58 -22.77
C LEU A 14 0.38 -2.97 -24.01
N ALA A 15 -0.74 -2.28 -23.81
CA ALA A 15 -1.34 -1.43 -24.84
C ALA A 15 -0.86 0.02 -24.67
N LEU A 16 -0.24 0.59 -25.72
CA LEU A 16 0.07 2.02 -25.77
C LEU A 16 -1.23 2.82 -25.99
N ALA A 17 -1.57 3.69 -25.04
CA ALA A 17 -2.58 4.72 -25.23
C ALA A 17 -2.09 6.07 -24.71
N ALA A 18 -2.59 7.11 -25.36
CA ALA A 18 -2.07 8.47 -25.44
C ALA A 18 -2.10 9.27 -24.13
N CYS A 19 -1.19 10.27 -24.06
CA CYS A 19 -1.10 11.28 -23.03
C CYS A 19 -2.42 12.04 -22.83
N GLY A 20 -3.02 11.86 -21.66
CA GLY A 20 -3.99 12.77 -21.06
C GLY A 20 -3.58 12.98 -19.61
N GLY A 21 -3.09 14.18 -19.28
CA GLY A 21 -2.67 14.55 -17.93
C GLY A 21 -3.84 14.48 -16.96
N GLY A 22 -3.99 13.34 -16.30
CA GLY A 22 -4.90 13.10 -15.19
C GLY A 22 -4.17 12.19 -14.22
N GLY A 23 -3.82 12.72 -13.04
CA GLY A 23 -2.88 12.12 -12.10
C GLY A 23 -3.07 10.62 -11.91
N GLY A 24 -2.00 9.88 -12.20
CA GLY A 24 -1.91 8.44 -12.04
C GLY A 24 -1.01 8.04 -10.87
N ALA A 25 -0.86 6.73 -10.65
CA ALA A 25 0.18 6.19 -9.79
C ALA A 25 1.61 6.29 -10.41
N GLY A 26 1.70 6.74 -11.66
CA GLY A 26 2.95 6.94 -12.40
C GLY A 26 3.59 5.64 -12.90
N THR A 27 4.92 5.64 -13.03
CA THR A 27 5.69 4.43 -13.35
C THR A 27 6.37 3.92 -12.08
N ALA A 28 6.18 2.65 -11.77
CA ALA A 28 6.94 1.97 -10.74
C ALA A 28 8.20 1.36 -11.35
N GLN A 29 9.36 1.61 -10.76
CA GLN A 29 10.57 0.85 -11.06
C GLN A 29 10.77 -0.22 -9.99
N THR A 30 11.04 -1.45 -10.39
CA THR A 30 11.36 -2.55 -9.47
C THR A 30 12.87 -2.63 -9.22
N PRO A 31 13.32 -3.26 -8.11
CA PRO A 31 14.75 -3.36 -7.80
C PRO A 31 15.59 -4.07 -8.85
N ASP A 32 15.00 -4.95 -9.65
CA ASP A 32 15.61 -5.57 -10.82
C ASP A 32 15.64 -4.66 -12.07
N GLY A 33 15.20 -3.41 -11.93
CA GLY A 33 15.29 -2.37 -12.95
C GLY A 33 14.09 -2.30 -13.90
N GLU A 34 13.16 -3.25 -13.84
CA GLU A 34 11.97 -3.26 -14.69
C GLU A 34 11.03 -2.10 -14.37
N LYS A 35 10.38 -1.55 -15.40
CA LYS A 35 9.49 -0.39 -15.30
C LYS A 35 8.06 -0.81 -15.62
N ILE A 36 7.18 -0.61 -14.66
CA ILE A 36 5.76 -0.94 -14.74
C ILE A 36 4.99 0.38 -14.84
N ASN A 37 4.33 0.60 -15.97
CA ASN A 37 3.48 1.77 -16.14
C ASN A 37 2.12 1.53 -15.46
N LEU A 38 1.93 2.10 -14.27
CA LEU A 38 0.72 1.93 -13.46
C LEU A 38 -0.46 2.78 -13.96
N GLU A 39 -0.19 3.78 -14.79
CA GLU A 39 -1.23 4.59 -15.43
C GLU A 39 -1.96 3.80 -16.51
N LEU A 40 -1.21 2.97 -17.26
CA LEU A 40 -1.75 2.10 -18.30
C LEU A 40 -2.14 0.70 -17.80
N SER A 41 -1.79 0.36 -16.56
CA SER A 41 -2.16 -0.91 -15.94
C SER A 41 -3.61 -0.89 -15.43
N ASP A 42 -4.20 -2.08 -15.31
CA ASP A 42 -5.52 -2.26 -14.70
C ASP A 42 -5.59 -1.63 -13.30
N LYS A 43 -6.78 -1.15 -12.94
CA LYS A 43 -7.09 -0.67 -11.59
C LYS A 43 -7.61 -1.81 -10.74
N GLY A 44 -7.28 -1.79 -9.45
CA GLY A 44 -7.54 -2.90 -8.54
C GLY A 44 -6.25 -3.59 -8.11
N GLN A 45 -6.40 -4.82 -7.61
CA GLN A 45 -5.25 -5.66 -7.32
C GLN A 45 -4.59 -6.09 -8.64
N ILE A 46 -3.32 -5.73 -8.79
CA ILE A 46 -2.48 -6.12 -9.92
C ILE A 46 -1.31 -6.96 -9.43
N GLY A 47 -0.78 -7.80 -10.31
CA GLY A 47 0.47 -8.48 -10.07
C GLY A 47 1.02 -9.13 -11.33
N GLY A 48 2.32 -9.37 -11.33
CA GLY A 48 3.02 -9.92 -12.48
C GLY A 48 4.45 -10.33 -12.16
N LYS A 49 4.95 -11.28 -12.93
CA LYS A 49 6.38 -11.60 -12.94
C LYS A 49 7.16 -10.42 -13.48
N THR A 50 8.28 -10.13 -12.84
CA THR A 50 9.33 -9.25 -13.35
C THR A 50 10.53 -10.10 -13.76
N GLN A 51 11.58 -9.46 -14.26
CA GLN A 51 12.82 -10.14 -14.67
C GLN A 51 13.40 -11.07 -13.60
N GLU A 52 13.42 -10.66 -12.32
CA GLU A 52 13.99 -11.44 -11.22
C GLU A 52 13.03 -11.65 -10.05
N GLY A 53 11.74 -11.36 -10.21
CA GLY A 53 10.83 -11.37 -9.08
C GLY A 53 9.35 -11.33 -9.43
N ILE A 54 8.57 -10.88 -8.46
CA ILE A 54 7.13 -10.65 -8.55
C ILE A 54 6.80 -9.26 -8.01
N PHE A 55 6.05 -8.50 -8.79
CA PHE A 55 5.43 -7.25 -8.39
C PHE A 55 3.96 -7.50 -8.09
N VAL A 56 3.45 -7.02 -6.97
CA VAL A 56 2.03 -7.16 -6.60
C VAL A 56 1.59 -5.98 -5.75
N GLY A 57 0.34 -5.54 -5.94
CA GLY A 57 -0.20 -4.46 -5.13
C GLY A 57 -1.57 -4.01 -5.58
N GLN A 58 -2.06 -2.96 -4.93
CA GLN A 58 -3.27 -2.27 -5.28
C GLN A 58 -2.92 -1.05 -6.13
N ASN A 59 -3.39 -1.02 -7.38
CA ASN A 59 -3.30 0.11 -8.28
C ASN A 59 -4.62 0.88 -8.29
N ASN A 60 -4.66 2.03 -7.63
CA ASN A 60 -5.80 2.93 -7.65
C ASN A 60 -5.63 3.99 -8.76
N ASN A 61 -6.54 4.96 -8.82
CA ASN A 61 -6.49 5.97 -9.86
C ASN A 61 -5.28 6.88 -9.68
N ALA A 62 -5.03 7.35 -8.46
CA ALA A 62 -3.97 8.31 -8.16
C ALA A 62 -2.80 7.73 -7.36
N SER A 63 -2.95 6.52 -6.81
CA SER A 63 -1.99 5.89 -5.91
C SER A 63 -1.77 4.42 -6.22
N PHE A 64 -0.60 3.92 -5.83
CA PHE A 64 -0.28 2.50 -5.78
C PHE A 64 0.35 2.18 -4.44
N TYR A 65 0.08 1.00 -3.92
CA TYR A 65 0.77 0.45 -2.75
C TYR A 65 0.82 -1.08 -2.84
N GLY A 66 1.90 -1.67 -2.33
CA GLY A 66 2.13 -3.11 -2.48
C GLY A 66 3.56 -3.50 -2.19
N ALA A 67 4.03 -4.52 -2.88
CA ALA A 67 5.36 -5.08 -2.71
C ALA A 67 5.99 -5.53 -4.03
N TRP A 68 7.30 -5.59 -4.03
CA TRP A 68 8.08 -6.41 -4.94
C TRP A 68 8.89 -7.43 -4.14
N GLN A 69 9.08 -8.63 -4.68
CA GLN A 69 9.89 -9.67 -4.07
C GLN A 69 10.69 -10.42 -5.13
N LYS A 70 11.99 -10.61 -4.87
CA LYS A 70 12.88 -11.40 -5.71
C LYS A 70 12.51 -12.89 -5.64
N ASP A 71 12.73 -13.64 -6.71
CA ASP A 71 12.36 -15.05 -6.84
C ASP A 71 13.01 -15.96 -5.78
N ASP A 72 14.26 -15.69 -5.45
CA ASP A 72 15.02 -16.39 -4.40
C ASP A 72 14.67 -15.92 -2.97
N LYS A 73 13.77 -14.92 -2.86
CA LYS A 73 13.31 -14.27 -1.62
C LYS A 73 14.40 -13.56 -0.81
N SER A 74 15.60 -13.41 -1.36
CA SER A 74 16.72 -12.73 -0.69
C SER A 74 16.48 -11.22 -0.53
N LEU A 75 15.61 -10.66 -1.38
CA LEU A 75 15.27 -9.24 -1.38
C LEU A 75 13.75 -9.06 -1.55
N HIS A 76 13.23 -8.06 -0.85
CA HIS A 76 11.88 -7.57 -1.04
C HIS A 76 11.83 -6.07 -0.79
N GLU A 77 10.79 -5.43 -1.28
CA GLU A 77 10.49 -4.03 -1.06
C GLU A 77 8.99 -3.85 -0.84
N LEU A 78 8.62 -3.21 0.25
CA LEU A 78 7.27 -2.67 0.43
C LEU A 78 7.28 -1.23 -0.06
N ARG A 79 6.22 -0.82 -0.75
CA ARG A 79 6.18 0.50 -1.41
C ARG A 79 4.81 1.12 -1.41
N TYR A 80 4.79 2.44 -1.63
CA TYR A 80 3.65 3.21 -2.09
C TYR A 80 4.14 4.37 -2.95
N GLN A 81 3.31 4.83 -3.88
CA GLN A 81 3.60 5.96 -4.76
C GLN A 81 2.32 6.55 -5.33
N GLY A 82 2.40 7.76 -5.89
CA GLY A 82 1.28 8.35 -6.59
C GLY A 82 1.36 9.86 -6.75
N THR A 83 0.32 10.42 -7.35
CA THR A 83 0.13 11.86 -7.51
C THR A 83 -0.44 12.45 -6.23
N LYS A 84 0.41 13.12 -5.43
CA LYS A 84 0.01 13.71 -4.14
C LYS A 84 -1.06 14.78 -4.32
N THR A 85 -1.96 14.89 -3.36
CA THR A 85 -2.95 15.97 -3.30
C THR A 85 -2.26 17.31 -3.04
N GLU A 86 -2.54 18.32 -3.87
CA GLU A 86 -1.97 19.67 -3.68
C GLU A 86 -2.80 20.51 -2.70
N ILE A 87 -4.13 20.38 -2.77
CA ILE A 87 -5.08 21.16 -1.96
C ILE A 87 -5.94 20.18 -1.15
N LEU A 88 -5.77 20.20 0.18
CA LEU A 88 -6.59 19.41 1.08
C LEU A 88 -8.05 19.92 1.06
N PRO A 89 -9.04 19.00 1.08
CA PRO A 89 -10.44 19.37 1.26
C PRO A 89 -10.71 19.86 2.70
N ARG A 90 -11.98 20.15 3.02
CA ARG A 90 -12.46 20.45 4.37
C ARG A 90 -13.22 19.27 4.97
N GLY A 91 -13.48 19.32 6.27
CA GLY A 91 -14.23 18.30 7.01
C GLY A 91 -13.36 17.09 7.33
N SER A 92 -13.95 15.90 7.25
CA SER A 92 -13.29 14.62 7.55
C SER A 92 -13.58 13.57 6.48
N ALA A 93 -12.71 12.57 6.37
CA ALA A 93 -12.91 11.41 5.52
C ALA A 93 -12.36 10.13 6.19
N THR A 94 -12.99 9.00 5.89
CA THR A 94 -12.49 7.68 6.25
C THR A 94 -12.10 6.93 4.99
N TYR A 95 -10.90 6.36 4.95
CA TYR A 95 -10.40 5.56 3.85
C TYR A 95 -10.40 4.08 4.23
N PHE A 96 -10.83 3.23 3.31
CA PHE A 96 -10.82 1.79 3.44
C PHE A 96 -10.00 1.14 2.33
N GLY A 97 -9.24 0.11 2.67
CA GLY A 97 -8.51 -0.67 1.68
C GLY A 97 -7.85 -1.90 2.28
N ASP A 98 -6.99 -2.54 1.48
CA ASP A 98 -6.19 -3.67 1.91
C ASP A 98 -4.76 -3.25 2.28
N SER A 99 -3.97 -4.22 2.74
CA SER A 99 -2.54 -4.08 3.04
C SER A 99 -1.76 -5.29 2.51
N TYR A 100 -0.45 -5.09 2.31
CA TYR A 100 0.50 -6.05 1.79
C TYR A 100 1.71 -6.15 2.72
N TRP A 101 2.23 -7.36 2.94
CA TRP A 101 3.40 -7.62 3.77
C TRP A 101 4.17 -8.85 3.29
N ILE A 102 5.36 -9.08 3.84
CA ILE A 102 6.06 -10.38 3.68
C ILE A 102 5.64 -11.30 4.82
N SER A 103 4.97 -12.40 4.50
CA SER A 103 4.53 -13.37 5.51
C SER A 103 5.74 -14.02 6.18
N GLY A 104 5.83 -13.91 7.50
CA GLY A 104 6.88 -14.58 8.27
C GLY A 104 6.81 -16.11 8.22
N TRP A 105 5.67 -16.68 7.81
CA TRP A 105 5.49 -18.14 7.72
C TRP A 105 5.86 -18.71 6.36
N THR A 106 5.48 -18.03 5.27
CA THR A 106 5.73 -18.53 3.90
C THR A 106 6.94 -17.86 3.25
N GLY A 107 7.40 -16.74 3.81
CA GLY A 107 8.38 -15.86 3.21
C GLY A 107 7.89 -15.21 1.91
N ASN A 108 6.61 -15.32 1.56
CA ASN A 108 6.05 -14.74 0.33
C ASN A 108 5.34 -13.42 0.64
N VAL A 109 5.15 -12.59 -0.39
CA VAL A 109 4.19 -11.49 -0.29
C VAL A 109 2.80 -12.05 0.02
N ALA A 110 2.13 -11.46 1.00
CA ALA A 110 0.78 -11.75 1.42
C ALA A 110 -0.05 -10.47 1.44
N ASN A 111 -1.37 -10.62 1.34
CA ASN A 111 -2.33 -9.52 1.36
C ASN A 111 -3.58 -9.89 2.17
N GLY A 112 -4.39 -8.88 2.51
CA GLY A 112 -5.72 -9.07 3.09
C GLY A 112 -5.96 -8.46 4.48
N GLY A 113 -4.96 -7.81 5.09
CA GLY A 113 -5.21 -6.98 6.26
C GLY A 113 -6.01 -5.73 5.88
N LYS A 114 -7.04 -5.40 6.63
CA LYS A 114 -7.99 -4.33 6.33
C LYS A 114 -7.54 -3.01 6.92
N THR A 115 -7.20 -2.08 6.05
CA THR A 115 -6.78 -0.73 6.40
C THR A 115 -8.01 0.15 6.64
N ARG A 116 -7.99 0.90 7.74
CA ARG A 116 -8.86 2.04 7.99
C ARG A 116 -7.99 3.26 8.32
N LEU A 117 -8.18 4.37 7.62
CA LEU A 117 -7.57 5.66 7.96
C LEU A 117 -8.67 6.68 8.18
N ASP A 118 -8.63 7.38 9.30
CA ASP A 118 -9.53 8.48 9.62
C ASP A 118 -8.75 9.79 9.55
N VAL A 119 -9.15 10.65 8.61
CA VAL A 119 -8.53 11.94 8.36
C VAL A 119 -9.50 13.04 8.74
N ASP A 120 -9.04 13.96 9.56
CA ASP A 120 -9.70 15.21 9.87
C ASP A 120 -8.92 16.34 9.19
N PHE A 121 -9.46 16.86 8.09
CA PHE A 121 -8.80 17.91 7.31
C PHE A 121 -8.88 19.27 7.97
N ASP A 122 -9.93 19.53 8.76
CA ASP A 122 -10.12 20.79 9.46
C ASP A 122 -9.10 20.92 10.60
N ASN A 123 -8.90 19.83 11.37
CA ASN A 123 -7.88 19.76 12.42
C ASN A 123 -6.51 19.30 11.91
N LYS A 124 -6.41 18.90 10.63
CA LYS A 124 -5.20 18.40 9.98
C LYS A 124 -4.57 17.22 10.73
N THR A 125 -5.39 16.27 11.14
CA THR A 125 -4.92 15.06 11.83
C THR A 125 -5.30 13.80 11.07
N ILE A 126 -4.53 12.73 11.29
CA ILE A 126 -4.81 11.40 10.76
C ILE A 126 -4.48 10.34 11.81
N GLU A 127 -5.33 9.32 11.91
CA GLU A 127 -5.11 8.10 12.67
C GLU A 127 -5.69 6.90 11.90
N GLY A 128 -5.50 5.68 12.41
CA GLY A 128 -6.07 4.51 11.75
C GLY A 128 -5.69 3.17 12.35
N SER A 129 -6.05 2.11 11.63
CA SER A 129 -5.70 0.73 11.96
C SER A 129 -5.49 -0.13 10.72
N ILE A 130 -4.81 -1.25 10.92
CA ILE A 130 -4.73 -2.35 9.96
C ILE A 130 -5.12 -3.63 10.70
N ASP A 131 -6.30 -4.15 10.36
CA ASP A 131 -6.90 -5.29 11.05
C ASP A 131 -6.59 -6.59 10.28
N TYR A 132 -6.00 -7.56 10.97
CA TYR A 132 -5.58 -8.85 10.42
C TYR A 132 -6.45 -10.01 10.91
N THR A 133 -7.66 -9.74 11.41
CA THR A 133 -8.59 -10.74 11.93
C THR A 133 -8.84 -11.92 10.95
N LEU A 134 -8.61 -11.72 9.65
CA LEU A 134 -8.72 -12.75 8.61
C LEU A 134 -7.38 -13.26 8.05
N ALA A 135 -6.25 -12.69 8.50
CA ALA A 135 -4.90 -13.01 8.06
C ALA A 135 -4.16 -13.74 9.19
N GLU A 136 -3.93 -15.03 8.98
CA GLU A 136 -3.49 -15.97 10.00
C GLU A 136 -2.29 -15.46 10.83
N GLY A 137 -2.47 -15.37 12.16
CA GLY A 137 -1.41 -15.17 13.16
C GLY A 137 -0.74 -13.80 13.21
N ARG A 138 -1.21 -12.81 12.44
CA ARG A 138 -0.70 -11.45 12.48
C ARG A 138 -1.46 -10.61 13.49
N ARG A 139 -0.76 -9.66 14.13
CA ARG A 139 -1.35 -8.74 15.11
C ARG A 139 -1.84 -7.49 14.40
N ASP A 140 -3.00 -7.02 14.81
CA ASP A 140 -3.55 -5.72 14.37
C ASP A 140 -2.57 -4.60 14.67
N ILE A 141 -2.45 -3.67 13.74
CA ILE A 141 -1.59 -2.49 13.84
C ILE A 141 -2.46 -1.29 14.13
N THR A 142 -2.15 -0.56 15.19
CA THR A 142 -2.69 0.78 15.46
C THR A 142 -1.76 1.82 14.83
N LEU A 143 -2.34 2.76 14.09
CA LEU A 143 -1.66 3.95 13.57
C LEU A 143 -2.09 5.13 14.43
N HIS A 144 -1.21 5.55 15.35
CA HIS A 144 -1.52 6.58 16.34
C HIS A 144 -1.69 7.94 15.69
N LYS A 145 -2.64 8.72 16.21
CA LYS A 145 -2.92 10.08 15.75
C LYS A 145 -1.65 10.92 15.57
N THR A 146 -1.54 11.54 14.41
CA THR A 146 -0.48 12.49 14.05
C THR A 146 -1.03 13.63 13.21
N ASN A 147 -0.21 14.65 13.00
CA ASN A 147 -0.55 15.81 12.17
C ASN A 147 -0.23 15.53 10.69
N LEU A 148 -1.05 16.11 9.81
CA LEU A 148 -0.75 16.25 8.39
C LEU A 148 0.26 17.37 8.16
N SER A 149 1.23 17.13 7.28
CA SER A 149 2.14 18.13 6.72
C SER A 149 1.86 18.25 5.22
N GLY A 150 0.95 19.15 4.86
CA GLY A 150 0.35 19.13 3.52
C GLY A 150 -0.41 17.81 3.32
N ALA A 151 -0.19 17.14 2.19
CA ALA A 151 -0.76 15.81 1.94
C ALA A 151 0.00 14.66 2.62
N GLU A 152 1.14 14.92 3.23
CA GLU A 152 1.97 13.87 3.84
C GLU A 152 1.66 13.70 5.33
N PHE A 153 1.93 12.51 5.83
CA PHE A 153 1.81 12.20 7.25
C PHE A 153 2.88 11.22 7.70
N SER A 154 3.28 11.34 8.96
CA SER A 154 4.13 10.35 9.63
C SER A 154 3.86 10.34 11.12
N GLY A 155 3.89 9.16 11.72
CA GLY A 155 3.50 8.98 13.12
C GLY A 155 4.00 7.67 13.72
N LYS A 156 3.52 7.38 14.93
CA LYS A 156 3.84 6.14 15.65
C LYS A 156 2.86 5.04 15.30
N ALA A 157 3.36 3.81 15.24
CA ALA A 157 2.54 2.62 15.07
C ALA A 157 2.83 1.62 16.20
N SER A 158 1.84 0.82 16.57
CA SER A 158 2.03 -0.23 17.57
C SER A 158 1.23 -1.47 17.22
N VAL A 159 1.68 -2.61 17.71
CA VAL A 159 0.90 -3.84 17.83
C VAL A 159 0.87 -4.25 19.31
N LEU A 160 0.04 -5.23 19.66
CA LEU A 160 0.05 -5.82 21.00
C LEU A 160 1.48 -6.22 21.42
N LEU A 161 1.95 -5.66 22.55
CA LEU A 161 3.29 -5.85 23.14
C LEU A 161 4.48 -5.33 22.31
N ASN A 162 4.26 -4.47 21.30
CA ASN A 162 5.36 -3.79 20.58
C ASN A 162 4.92 -2.41 20.08
N ASP A 163 5.52 -1.36 20.63
CA ASP A 163 5.25 0.06 20.34
C ASP A 163 6.38 0.74 19.55
N SER A 164 7.36 -0.02 19.05
CA SER A 164 8.50 0.53 18.33
C SER A 164 8.19 0.91 16.87
N GLY A 165 6.93 0.81 16.45
CA GLY A 165 6.52 1.01 15.07
C GLY A 165 6.46 2.50 14.71
N THR A 166 6.68 2.77 13.43
CA THR A 166 6.43 4.06 12.81
C THR A 166 5.66 3.85 11.53
N TYR A 167 4.93 4.87 11.09
CA TYR A 167 4.30 4.86 9.78
C TYR A 167 4.50 6.19 9.08
N LYS A 168 4.50 6.13 7.75
CA LYS A 168 4.57 7.29 6.86
C LYS A 168 3.68 7.06 5.65
N GLY A 169 3.13 8.12 5.08
CA GLY A 169 2.29 8.02 3.90
C GLY A 169 1.90 9.37 3.36
N ALA A 170 1.02 9.36 2.35
CA ALA A 170 0.43 10.57 1.82
C ALA A 170 -1.01 10.36 1.34
N LEU A 171 -1.68 11.49 1.14
CA LEU A 171 -2.97 11.63 0.49
C LEU A 171 -2.73 11.90 -1.00
N PHE A 172 -3.51 11.23 -1.84
CA PHE A 172 -3.33 11.19 -3.28
C PHE A 172 -4.61 11.55 -4.02
N GLY A 173 -4.42 12.03 -5.25
CA GLY A 173 -5.49 12.35 -6.18
C GLY A 173 -6.19 13.66 -5.87
N LYS A 174 -7.18 13.96 -6.72
CA LYS A 174 -8.01 15.14 -6.56
C LYS A 174 -8.76 15.05 -5.24
N ASN A 175 -8.82 16.15 -4.50
CA ASN A 175 -9.52 16.24 -3.21
C ASN A 175 -9.08 15.23 -2.15
N ALA A 176 -7.89 14.61 -2.24
CA ALA A 176 -7.47 13.50 -1.37
C ALA A 176 -8.46 12.33 -1.40
N GLU A 177 -8.78 11.77 -2.58
CA GLU A 177 -9.67 10.61 -2.69
C GLU A 177 -9.01 9.29 -2.27
N GLU A 178 -7.68 9.26 -2.22
CA GLU A 178 -6.91 8.05 -1.93
C GLU A 178 -5.82 8.34 -0.89
N ALA A 179 -5.40 7.30 -0.16
CA ALA A 179 -4.30 7.37 0.79
C ALA A 179 -3.46 6.11 0.68
N ALA A 180 -2.14 6.24 0.84
CA ALA A 180 -1.24 5.10 0.87
C ALA A 180 0.00 5.38 1.72
N GLY A 181 0.62 4.32 2.25
CA GLY A 181 1.76 4.45 3.14
C GLY A 181 2.45 3.12 3.49
N LEU A 182 3.42 3.23 4.40
CA LEU A 182 4.17 2.12 4.97
C LEU A 182 4.16 2.18 6.49
N VAL A 183 4.13 1.01 7.11
CA VAL A 183 4.45 0.79 8.51
C VAL A 183 5.79 0.07 8.59
N GLU A 184 6.67 0.53 9.47
CA GLU A 184 8.00 -0.03 9.71
C GLU A 184 8.19 -0.26 11.22
N PHE A 185 8.57 -1.48 11.59
CA PHE A 185 8.97 -1.87 12.94
C PHE A 185 10.46 -2.19 12.94
N SER A 186 11.27 -1.31 13.55
CA SER A 186 12.73 -1.43 13.57
C SER A 186 13.24 -2.70 14.25
N ASN A 187 12.52 -3.20 15.27
CA ASN A 187 12.88 -4.41 16.01
C ASN A 187 12.29 -5.70 15.40
N ASN A 188 11.40 -5.59 14.41
CA ASN A 188 10.71 -6.73 13.84
C ASN A 188 10.15 -6.42 12.44
N SER A 189 11.02 -6.54 11.43
CA SER A 189 10.67 -6.27 10.03
C SER A 189 9.55 -7.16 9.48
N SER A 190 9.24 -8.30 10.11
CA SER A 190 8.11 -9.14 9.71
C SER A 190 6.76 -8.44 9.88
N LEU A 191 6.68 -7.40 10.73
CA LEU A 191 5.50 -6.57 10.94
C LEU A 191 5.41 -5.38 9.96
N ASN A 192 6.43 -5.17 9.12
CA ASN A 192 6.39 -4.12 8.12
C ASN A 192 5.24 -4.37 7.14
N THR A 193 4.59 -3.30 6.74
CA THR A 193 3.34 -3.36 5.99
C THR A 193 3.24 -2.20 5.02
N SER A 194 2.87 -2.47 3.77
CA SER A 194 2.37 -1.45 2.85
C SER A 194 0.85 -1.42 2.93
N PHE A 195 0.27 -0.23 2.99
CA PHE A 195 -1.17 -0.06 3.16
C PHE A 195 -1.69 1.09 2.31
N GLY A 196 -3.01 1.10 2.12
CA GLY A 196 -3.70 2.23 1.55
C GLY A 196 -5.20 2.02 1.56
N GLY A 197 -5.90 2.97 0.95
CA GLY A 197 -7.34 2.94 0.88
C GLY A 197 -7.92 4.09 0.07
N LYS A 198 -9.23 4.01 -0.15
CA LYS A 198 -10.06 5.01 -0.81
C LYS A 198 -11.20 5.39 0.12
N ARG A 199 -11.62 6.65 0.09
CA ARG A 199 -12.77 7.14 0.85
C ARG A 199 -14.09 6.99 0.10
#